data_AF-A0A6J8DZA2-F1
#
_entry.id   AF-A0A6J8DZA2-F1
#
_cell.length_a   1.000
_cell.length_b   1.000
_cell.length_c   1.000
_cell.angle_alpha   90.00
_cell.angle_beta   90.00
_cell.angle_gamma   90.00
#
_symmetry.space_group_name_H-M   'P 1'
#
loop_
_entity.id
_entity.type
_entity.pdbx_description
1 polymer ?
#
loop_
_entity_poly.entity_id
_entity_poly.type
_entity_poly.pdbx_seq_one_letter_code
_entity_poly.pdbx_strand_id
1 'polypeptide(L)'
;MDSQHGNGDNTDPRKRTLTERGLDLYRANVNTHSKKIELVQTEVELCLERFSTTKQEDTNTLLELKKTLNLCYCKYSLYSDEYIKFLKNTKTEESLQVYEEHKIEDAKYKNILERALQQMKVSDKDEKESKFTHRSEAHSRTSSNSSSVAIRKRAKGRSSPG
;
A
#
# COMPACT_ATOMS: atom_id res chain seq x y z
N MET A 1 58.14 -29.58 9.86
CA MET A 1 57.47 -28.27 9.95
C MET A 1 56.05 -28.51 9.54
N ASP A 2 55.23 -28.86 10.52
CA ASP A 2 53.82 -29.19 10.35
C ASP A 2 53.00 -28.04 10.93
N SER A 3 52.30 -27.33 10.06
CA SER A 3 51.21 -26.44 10.45
C SER A 3 50.03 -26.72 9.54
N GLN A 4 49.13 -27.58 10.02
CA GLN A 4 47.73 -27.56 9.64
C GLN A 4 47.14 -26.21 10.08
N HIS A 5 46.37 -25.55 9.22
CA HIS A 5 45.25 -24.70 9.61
C HIS A 5 44.17 -24.82 8.54
N GLY A 6 43.08 -25.49 8.91
CA GLY A 6 41.81 -25.32 8.22
C GLY A 6 41.16 -23.99 8.60
N ASN A 7 40.25 -23.54 7.74
CA ASN A 7 39.12 -22.62 7.95
C ASN A 7 38.74 -22.17 6.52
N GLY A 8 37.51 -22.22 6.06
CA GLY A 8 36.20 -22.37 6.68
C GLY A 8 35.21 -21.92 5.61
N ASP A 9 34.02 -22.51 5.61
CA ASP A 9 32.85 -22.19 4.81
C ASP A 9 32.88 -20.88 4.01
N ASN A 10 32.96 -21.01 2.68
CA ASN A 10 32.61 -19.93 1.75
C ASN A 10 31.36 -20.33 0.93
N THR A 11 30.36 -20.90 1.60
CA THR A 11 29.02 -21.02 1.05
C THR A 11 28.28 -19.70 1.25
N ASP A 12 28.75 -18.66 0.57
CA ASP A 12 27.91 -17.50 0.29
C ASP A 12 26.75 -18.02 -0.58
N PRO A 13 25.49 -17.99 -0.11
CA PRO A 13 24.37 -18.54 -0.86
C PRO A 13 24.33 -17.86 -2.23
N ARG A 14 24.57 -18.63 -3.31
CA ARG A 14 24.67 -18.18 -4.70
C ARG A 14 23.76 -16.98 -4.98
N LYS A 15 24.36 -15.79 -5.07
CA LYS A 15 23.71 -14.54 -5.49
C LYS A 15 23.00 -14.81 -6.82
N ARG A 16 21.67 -14.71 -6.82
CA ARG A 16 20.85 -14.95 -8.02
C ARG A 16 20.79 -13.66 -8.81
N THR A 17 21.35 -13.68 -10.02
CA THR A 17 21.23 -12.59 -11.00
C THR A 17 20.09 -12.89 -11.97
N LEU A 18 19.42 -11.85 -12.46
CA LEU A 18 18.34 -11.99 -13.43
C LEU A 18 18.91 -12.30 -14.83
N THR A 19 18.19 -13.11 -15.61
CA THR A 19 18.43 -13.21 -17.06
C THR A 19 18.00 -11.90 -17.73
N GLU A 20 18.47 -11.62 -18.94
CA GLU A 20 18.11 -10.39 -19.68
C GLU A 20 16.58 -10.18 -19.78
N ARG A 21 15.84 -11.22 -20.19
CA ARG A 21 14.37 -11.20 -20.21
C ARG A 21 13.75 -11.04 -18.81
N GLY A 22 14.38 -11.63 -17.79
CA GLY A 22 13.95 -11.47 -16.39
C GLY A 22 14.17 -10.05 -15.88
N LEU A 23 15.25 -9.40 -16.31
CA LEU A 23 15.58 -8.02 -15.98
C LEU A 23 14.59 -7.04 -16.58
N ASP A 24 14.16 -7.25 -17.83
CA ASP A 24 13.14 -6.40 -18.46
C ASP A 24 11.79 -6.48 -17.74
N LEU A 25 11.35 -7.71 -17.43
CA LEU A 25 10.12 -7.92 -16.64
C LEU A 25 10.24 -7.31 -15.24
N TYR A 26 11.39 -7.45 -14.59
CA TYR A 26 11.66 -6.83 -13.30
C TYR A 26 11.57 -5.31 -13.38
N ARG A 27 12.26 -4.68 -14.33
CA ARG A 27 12.24 -3.22 -14.55
C ARG A 27 10.82 -2.71 -14.85
N ALA A 28 10.05 -3.44 -15.65
CA ALA A 28 8.66 -3.10 -15.94
C ALA A 28 7.78 -3.12 -14.67
N ASN A 29 7.96 -4.12 -13.80
CA ASN A 29 7.23 -4.20 -12.53
C ASN A 29 7.66 -3.11 -11.55
N VAL A 30 8.97 -2.87 -11.39
CA VAL A 30 9.52 -1.74 -10.62
C VAL A 30 8.88 -0.42 -11.06
N ASN A 31 8.92 -0.13 -12.36
CA ASN A 31 8.33 1.08 -12.92
C ASN A 31 6.81 1.16 -12.66
N THR A 32 6.09 0.04 -12.74
CA THR A 32 4.65 0.00 -12.48
C THR A 32 4.33 0.35 -11.03
N HIS A 33 5.07 -0.21 -10.06
CA HIS A 33 4.89 0.10 -8.65
C HIS A 33 5.32 1.54 -8.33
N SER A 34 6.48 1.98 -8.81
CA SER A 34 6.97 3.35 -8.61
C SER A 34 5.97 4.39 -9.13
N LYS A 35 5.40 4.19 -10.33
CA LYS A 35 4.39 5.11 -10.88
C LYS A 35 3.12 5.19 -10.04
N LYS A 36 2.64 4.06 -9.51
CA LYS A 36 1.46 4.07 -8.62
C LYS A 36 1.71 4.89 -7.37
N ILE A 37 2.91 4.78 -6.79
CA ILE A 37 3.34 5.54 -5.63
C ILE A 37 3.45 7.03 -5.99
N GLU A 38 4.17 7.34 -7.07
CA GLU A 38 4.38 8.72 -7.56
C GLU A 38 3.04 9.45 -7.80
N LEU A 39 2.06 8.78 -8.41
CA LEU A 39 0.72 9.37 -8.60
C LEU A 39 0.06 9.78 -7.28
N VAL A 40 0.16 8.94 -6.26
CA VAL A 40 -0.38 9.27 -4.93
C VAL A 40 0.44 10.39 -4.29
N GLN A 41 1.75 10.43 -4.51
CA GLN A 41 2.59 11.51 -4.01
C GLN A 41 2.20 12.85 -4.63
N THR A 42 1.95 12.89 -5.94
CA THR A 42 1.43 14.08 -6.62
C THR A 42 0.05 14.50 -6.08
N GLU A 43 -0.87 13.55 -5.86
CA GLU A 43 -2.19 13.84 -5.26
C GLU A 43 -2.03 14.50 -3.87
N VAL A 44 -1.08 14.03 -3.06
CA VAL A 44 -0.79 14.58 -1.74
C VAL A 44 -0.22 15.99 -1.84
N GLU A 45 0.77 16.21 -2.71
CA GLU A 45 1.36 17.54 -2.92
C GLU A 45 0.33 18.58 -3.32
N LEU A 46 -0.56 18.23 -4.26
CA LEU A 46 -1.68 19.08 -4.67
C LEU A 46 -2.64 19.36 -3.50
N CYS A 47 -2.90 18.36 -2.65
CA CYS A 47 -3.73 18.52 -1.47
C CYS A 47 -3.09 19.48 -0.45
N LEU A 48 -1.77 19.40 -0.25
CA LEU A 48 -1.02 20.29 0.65
C LEU A 48 -0.94 21.72 0.11
N GLU A 49 -0.75 21.89 -1.20
CA GLU A 49 -0.78 23.20 -1.85
C GLU A 49 -2.16 23.85 -1.67
N ARG A 50 -3.24 23.10 -1.93
CA ARG A 50 -4.61 23.59 -1.72
C ARG A 50 -4.88 23.90 -0.24
N PHE A 51 -4.36 23.10 0.69
CA PHE A 51 -4.45 23.39 2.12
C PHE A 51 -3.77 24.70 2.49
N SER A 52 -2.57 24.96 1.98
CA SER A 52 -1.81 26.18 2.31
C SER A 52 -2.47 27.47 1.81
N THR A 53 -3.31 27.37 0.78
CA THR A 53 -4.05 28.51 0.19
C THR A 53 -5.49 28.62 0.71
N THR A 54 -6.01 27.59 1.36
CA THR A 54 -7.37 27.58 1.91
C THR A 54 -7.44 28.41 3.18
N LYS A 55 -8.45 29.31 3.26
CA LYS A 55 -8.72 30.07 4.48
C LYS A 55 -9.16 29.13 5.60
N GLN A 56 -8.64 29.32 6.80
CA GLN A 56 -8.92 28.44 7.95
C GLN A 56 -10.41 28.41 8.37
N GLU A 57 -11.17 29.43 7.98
CA GLU A 57 -12.62 29.53 8.24
C GLU A 57 -13.47 28.67 7.29
N ASP A 58 -12.91 28.22 6.16
CA ASP A 58 -13.60 27.35 5.20
C ASP A 58 -13.53 25.88 5.64
N THR A 59 -14.32 25.56 6.66
CA THR A 59 -14.35 24.25 7.31
C THR A 59 -14.75 23.12 6.35
N ASN A 60 -15.62 23.40 5.37
CA ASN A 60 -16.05 22.41 4.39
C ASN A 60 -14.90 21.99 3.47
N THR A 61 -14.16 22.97 2.90
CA THR A 61 -12.99 22.67 2.07
C THR A 61 -11.92 21.96 2.89
N LEU A 62 -11.68 22.37 4.14
CA LEU A 62 -10.72 21.69 5.02
C LEU A 62 -11.11 20.24 5.33
N LEU A 63 -12.40 19.95 5.51
CA LEU A 63 -12.90 18.59 5.73
C LEU A 63 -12.73 17.72 4.46
N GLU A 64 -13.00 18.27 3.28
CA GLU A 64 -12.76 17.58 2.00
C GLU A 64 -11.28 17.27 1.80
N LEU A 65 -10.39 18.22 2.09
CA LEU A 65 -8.94 18.02 2.04
C LEU A 65 -8.49 16.94 3.02
N LYS A 66 -8.99 16.95 4.26
CA LYS A 66 -8.72 15.91 5.27
C LYS A 66 -9.17 14.53 4.78
N LYS A 67 -10.35 14.41 4.18
CA LYS A 67 -10.85 13.15 3.59
C LYS A 67 -9.95 12.67 2.45
N THR A 68 -9.58 13.59 1.56
CA THR A 68 -8.70 13.31 0.41
C THR A 68 -7.32 12.85 0.88
N LEU A 69 -6.74 13.53 1.87
CA LEU A 69 -5.44 13.19 2.42
C LEU A 69 -5.44 11.82 3.13
N ASN A 70 -6.51 11.50 3.86
CA ASN A 70 -6.69 10.16 4.44
C ASN A 70 -6.78 9.07 3.35
N LEU A 71 -7.52 9.33 2.26
CA LEU A 71 -7.58 8.40 1.13
C LEU A 71 -6.20 8.20 0.50
N CYS A 72 -5.43 9.29 0.33
CA CYS A 72 -4.06 9.22 -0.16
C CYS A 72 -3.16 8.38 0.77
N TYR A 73 -3.27 8.55 2.09
CA TYR A 73 -2.54 7.74 3.07
C TYR A 73 -2.83 6.25 2.92
N CYS A 74 -4.11 5.89 2.79
CA CYS A 74 -4.52 4.50 2.59
C CYS A 74 -3.99 3.92 1.27
N LYS A 75 -4.12 4.65 0.16
CA LYS A 75 -3.59 4.23 -1.15
C LYS A 75 -2.07 4.08 -1.12
N TYR A 76 -1.37 5.06 -0.54
CA TYR A 76 0.09 5.06 -0.43
C TYR A 76 0.56 3.83 0.35
N SER A 77 -0.04 3.58 1.51
CA SER A 77 0.31 2.42 2.35
C SER A 77 0.10 1.11 1.61
N LEU A 78 -1.04 0.95 0.91
CA LEU A 78 -1.32 -0.23 0.10
C LEU A 78 -0.26 -0.44 -1.00
N TYR A 79 0.03 0.60 -1.80
CA TYR A 79 0.97 0.48 -2.90
C TYR A 79 2.41 0.28 -2.42
N SER A 80 2.81 0.92 -1.32
CA SER A 80 4.11 0.73 -0.70
C SER A 80 4.27 -0.71 -0.18
N ASP A 81 3.27 -1.26 0.50
CA ASP A 81 3.30 -2.64 1.00
C ASP A 81 3.35 -3.67 -0.14
N GLU A 82 2.56 -3.44 -1.21
CA GLU A 82 2.62 -4.26 -2.43
C GLU A 82 4.02 -4.23 -3.05
N TYR A 83 4.64 -3.05 -3.13
CA TYR A 83 5.95 -2.90 -3.73
C TYR A 83 7.06 -3.56 -2.89
N ILE A 84 7.03 -3.34 -1.58
CA ILE A 84 7.93 -4.01 -0.62
C ILE A 84 7.82 -5.52 -0.74
N LYS A 85 6.60 -6.06 -0.85
CA LYS A 85 6.37 -7.49 -1.02
C LYS A 85 6.96 -8.00 -2.34
N PHE A 86 6.79 -7.27 -3.43
CA PHE A 86 7.39 -7.60 -4.72
C PHE A 86 8.93 -7.66 -4.64
N LEU A 87 9.56 -6.63 -4.07
CA LEU A 87 11.02 -6.55 -3.94
C LEU A 87 11.57 -7.69 -3.07
N LYS A 88 10.96 -7.96 -1.91
CA LYS A 88 11.36 -9.06 -1.02
C LYS A 88 11.21 -10.44 -1.65
N ASN A 89 10.20 -10.63 -2.50
CA ASN A 89 9.95 -11.91 -3.16
C ASN A 89 10.89 -12.17 -4.34
N THR A 90 11.44 -11.11 -4.95
CA THR A 90 12.34 -11.21 -6.11
C THR A 90 13.70 -11.80 -5.72
N LYS A 91 14.23 -11.46 -4.53
CA LYS A 91 15.44 -12.07 -3.93
C LYS A 91 16.70 -11.98 -4.82
N THR A 92 16.90 -10.84 -5.46
CA THR A 92 18.12 -10.50 -6.22
C THR A 92 18.81 -9.29 -5.58
N GLU A 93 20.09 -9.06 -5.91
CA GLU A 93 20.83 -7.90 -5.41
C GLU A 93 20.18 -6.59 -5.83
N GLU A 94 19.69 -6.50 -7.07
CA GLU A 94 18.99 -5.33 -7.59
C GLU A 94 17.71 -5.06 -6.80
N SER A 95 16.95 -6.11 -6.45
CA SER A 95 15.73 -5.97 -5.64
C SER A 95 16.01 -5.54 -4.21
N LEU A 96 17.15 -5.94 -3.64
CA LEU A 96 17.57 -5.54 -2.29
C LEU A 96 17.99 -4.08 -2.27
N GLN A 97 18.75 -3.62 -3.28
CA GLN A 97 19.13 -2.22 -3.39
C GLN A 97 17.89 -1.31 -3.50
N VAL A 98 16.98 -1.63 -4.43
CA VAL A 98 15.74 -0.86 -4.63
C VAL A 98 14.86 -0.92 -3.38
N TYR A 99 14.87 -2.02 -2.64
CA TYR A 99 14.14 -2.13 -1.37
C TYR A 99 14.66 -1.17 -0.29
N GLU A 100 15.99 -1.06 -0.12
CA GLU A 100 16.57 -0.16 0.87
C GLU A 100 16.33 1.31 0.49
N GLU A 101 16.45 1.67 -0.79
CA GLU A 101 16.10 2.99 -1.30
C GLU A 101 14.62 3.33 -1.03
N HIS A 102 13.71 2.43 -1.41
CA HIS A 102 12.26 2.60 -1.19
C HIS A 102 11.89 2.70 0.29
N LYS A 103 12.59 1.99 1.18
CA LYS A 103 12.34 2.04 2.63
C LYS A 103 12.65 3.42 3.23
N ILE A 104 13.67 4.10 2.74
CA ILE A 104 14.00 5.47 3.15
C ILE A 104 12.91 6.43 2.67
N GLU A 105 12.47 6.28 1.42
CA GLU A 105 11.39 7.09 0.86
C GLU A 105 10.05 6.85 1.56
N ASP A 106 9.70 5.60 1.85
CA ASP A 106 8.49 5.21 2.58
C ASP A 106 8.42 5.88 3.96
N ALA A 107 9.52 5.84 4.72
CA ALA A 107 9.60 6.50 6.01
C ALA A 107 9.41 8.02 5.90
N LYS A 108 10.06 8.66 4.91
CA LYS A 108 9.94 10.09 4.64
C LYS A 108 8.50 10.47 4.30
N TYR A 109 7.87 9.73 3.40
CA TYR A 109 6.56 10.09 2.89
C TYR A 109 5.43 9.84 3.90
N LYS A 110 5.52 8.75 4.68
CA LYS A 110 4.62 8.52 5.82
C LYS A 110 4.69 9.67 6.82
N ASN A 111 5.89 10.18 7.12
CA ASN A 111 6.05 11.33 8.02
C ASN A 111 5.37 12.60 7.48
N ILE A 112 5.52 12.88 6.18
CA ILE A 112 4.86 14.03 5.52
C ILE A 112 3.34 13.93 5.67
N LEU A 113 2.77 12.77 5.35
CA LEU A 113 1.33 12.54 5.44
C LEU A 113 0.80 12.65 6.87
N GLU A 114 1.49 12.03 7.83
CA GLU A 114 1.10 12.09 9.25
C GLU A 114 1.13 13.53 9.77
N ARG A 115 2.18 14.29 9.43
CA ARG A 115 2.29 15.69 9.80
C ARG A 115 1.18 16.53 9.18
N ALA A 116 0.86 16.31 7.91
CA ALA A 116 -0.20 17.02 7.24
C ALA A 116 -1.58 16.74 7.85
N LEU A 117 -1.89 15.46 8.15
CA LEU A 117 -3.12 15.08 8.84
C LEU A 117 -3.21 15.69 10.26
N GLN A 118 -2.07 15.79 10.96
CA GLN A 118 -2.00 16.46 12.27
C GLN A 118 -2.21 17.97 12.20
N GLN A 119 -1.86 18.63 11.09
CA GLN A 119 -2.06 20.06 10.88
C GLN A 119 -3.50 20.37 10.49
N MET A 120 -4.14 19.49 9.72
CA MET A 120 -5.56 19.57 9.35
C MET A 120 -6.52 19.19 10.49
N LYS A 121 -6.19 19.52 11.76
CA LYS A 121 -7.05 19.31 12.92
C LYS A 121 -8.29 20.21 12.89
N VAL A 122 -9.17 19.95 11.93
CA VAL A 122 -10.59 20.28 11.99
C VAL A 122 -11.15 19.47 13.15
N SER A 123 -11.74 20.15 14.14
CA SER A 123 -12.28 19.49 15.33
C SER A 123 -13.34 18.50 14.89
N ASP A 124 -13.28 17.23 15.33
CA ASP A 124 -14.32 16.22 15.03
C ASP A 124 -15.71 16.61 15.62
N LYS A 125 -15.78 17.74 16.35
CA LYS A 125 -17.03 18.38 16.78
C LYS A 125 -17.82 18.98 15.61
N ASP A 126 -17.16 19.38 14.53
CA ASP A 126 -17.81 20.01 13.36
C ASP A 126 -18.43 18.96 12.41
N GLU A 127 -18.07 17.68 12.53
CA GLU A 127 -18.71 16.58 11.79
C GLU A 127 -20.17 16.36 12.20
N LYS A 128 -20.60 16.88 13.37
CA LYS A 128 -21.99 16.73 13.83
C LYS A 128 -22.94 17.80 13.28
N GLU A 129 -22.45 18.93 12.77
CA GLU A 129 -23.30 20.00 12.24
C GLU A 129 -23.60 19.85 10.73
N SER A 130 -22.86 19.00 10.01
CA SER A 130 -23.09 18.73 8.57
C SER A 130 -24.25 17.76 8.28
N LYS A 131 -25.06 17.38 9.28
CA LYS A 131 -26.27 16.56 9.08
C LYS A 131 -27.53 17.39 8.81
N PHE A 132 -27.47 18.31 7.85
CA PHE A 132 -28.63 19.00 7.26
C PHE A 132 -28.07 19.69 6.01
N THR A 133 -28.14 19.14 4.79
CA THR A 133 -29.35 18.88 4.00
C THR A 133 -29.00 17.91 2.87
N HIS A 134 -29.57 16.69 2.87
CA HIS A 134 -29.78 15.97 1.61
C HIS A 134 -31.24 15.50 1.60
N ARG A 135 -32.09 16.39 1.10
CA ARG A 135 -33.50 16.12 0.85
C ARG A 135 -33.55 15.21 -0.37
N SER A 136 -33.83 13.95 -0.11
CA SER A 136 -34.57 12.98 -0.94
C SER A 136 -34.34 13.01 -2.46
N GLU A 137 -33.74 11.95 -2.98
CA GLU A 137 -34.43 11.19 -4.02
C GLU A 137 -34.41 9.70 -3.67
N ALA A 138 -35.62 9.20 -3.43
CA ALA A 138 -35.90 7.82 -3.15
C ALA A 138 -36.13 7.11 -4.49
N HIS A 139 -35.36 6.06 -4.76
CA HIS A 139 -35.85 4.93 -5.55
C HIS A 139 -35.50 3.62 -4.86
N SER A 140 -36.44 3.19 -4.02
CA SER A 140 -36.63 1.78 -3.70
C SER A 140 -37.17 1.06 -4.92
N ARG A 141 -36.50 -0.01 -5.36
CA ARG A 141 -37.14 -1.25 -5.81
C ARG A 141 -36.26 -2.46 -5.46
N THR A 142 -36.56 -3.04 -4.29
CA THR A 142 -36.93 -4.46 -4.07
C THR A 142 -36.96 -5.34 -5.34
N SER A 143 -36.51 -6.60 -5.37
CA SER A 143 -36.60 -7.65 -4.35
C SER A 143 -35.89 -8.96 -4.76
N SER A 144 -35.36 -9.69 -3.76
CA SER A 144 -35.37 -11.17 -3.54
C SER A 144 -34.78 -12.12 -4.59
N ASN A 145 -33.94 -13.12 -4.25
CA ASN A 145 -34.28 -14.30 -3.42
C ASN A 145 -32.95 -15.01 -2.99
N SER A 146 -32.65 -15.24 -1.71
CA SER A 146 -32.88 -16.46 -0.89
C SER A 146 -32.37 -17.77 -1.55
N SER A 147 -31.61 -18.71 -0.96
CA SER A 147 -31.46 -19.19 0.43
C SER A 147 -30.12 -19.96 0.56
N SER A 148 -29.37 -19.88 1.67
CA SER A 148 -29.41 -20.71 2.91
C SER A 148 -28.56 -22.01 2.92
N VAL A 149 -27.49 -21.96 3.73
CA VAL A 149 -26.99 -22.94 4.72
C VAL A 149 -26.61 -24.38 4.32
N ALA A 150 -25.34 -24.76 4.62
CA ALA A 150 -24.87 -25.95 5.39
C ALA A 150 -23.50 -26.43 4.85
N ILE A 151 -22.36 -26.27 5.53
CA ILE A 151 -21.84 -26.98 6.73
C ILE A 151 -21.56 -28.49 6.54
N ARG A 152 -20.25 -28.81 6.62
CA ARG A 152 -19.56 -29.98 7.22
C ARG A 152 -19.13 -31.22 6.39
N LYS A 153 -17.84 -31.52 6.61
CA LYS A 153 -17.19 -32.82 6.98
C LYS A 153 -16.41 -33.61 5.91
N ARG A 154 -15.11 -33.73 6.24
CA ARG A 154 -14.08 -34.74 5.92
C ARG A 154 -14.56 -36.08 5.33
N ALA A 155 -13.74 -36.63 4.43
CA ALA A 155 -13.35 -38.04 4.48
C ALA A 155 -11.91 -38.24 3.96
N LYS A 156 -11.04 -38.79 4.82
CA LYS A 156 -9.91 -39.66 4.45
C LYS A 156 -10.52 -40.98 3.95
N GLY A 157 -9.97 -41.59 2.91
CA GLY A 157 -10.28 -43.00 2.63
C GLY A 157 -9.95 -43.47 1.22
N ARG A 158 -8.78 -44.10 1.10
CA ARG A 158 -8.37 -45.18 0.17
C ARG A 158 -9.39 -45.69 -0.85
N SER A 159 -8.90 -45.94 -2.06
CA SER A 159 -9.05 -47.24 -2.74
C SER A 159 -8.10 -47.37 -3.94
N SER A 160 -7.08 -48.24 -3.82
CA SER A 160 -6.60 -49.08 -4.94
C SER A 160 -7.64 -50.18 -5.20
N PRO A 161 -7.84 -50.62 -6.44
CA PRO A 161 -7.39 -51.96 -6.88
C PRO A 161 -6.94 -51.94 -8.36
N GLY A 162 -6.19 -52.89 -8.91
CA GLY A 162 -5.64 -54.15 -8.48
C GLY A 162 -4.63 -54.63 -9.54
#